data_AF-A0A533XXQ7-F1
#
_entry.id   AF-A0A533XXQ7-F1
#
_cell.length_a   1.000
_cell.length_b   1.000
_cell.length_c   1.000
_cell.angle_alpha   90.00
_cell.angle_beta   90.00
_cell.angle_gamma   90.00
#
_symmetry.space_group_name_H-M   'P 1'
#
loop_
_entity.id
_entity.type
_entity.pdbx_description
1 polymer ?
#
loop_
_entity_poly.entity_id
_entity_poly.type
_entity_poly.pdbx_seq_one_letter_code
_entity_poly.pdbx_strand_id
1 'polypeptide(L)' 'MSSISLALLIFGACYLVIITERIHKTIVALFRAAMMIGFGVLSQDAAFYSHEFGVDYNVVFLLIGMDDGDH' A
#
# COMPACT_ATOMS: atom_id res chain seq x y z
N MET A 1 -15.96 3.23 -16.05
CA MET A 1 -15.68 2.54 -14.77
C MET A 1 -15.36 3.62 -13.75
N SER A 2 -16.07 3.69 -12.63
CA SER A 2 -15.75 4.66 -11.57
C SER A 2 -14.40 4.28 -10.93
N SER A 3 -13.58 5.27 -10.57
CA SER A 3 -12.30 5.05 -9.88
C SER A 3 -12.47 4.24 -8.59
N ILE A 4 -13.61 4.39 -7.92
CA ILE A 4 -13.98 3.62 -6.71
C ILE A 4 -14.15 2.13 -7.02
N SER A 5 -14.79 1.79 -8.14
CA SER A 5 -14.96 0.39 -8.55
C SER A 5 -13.62 -0.25 -8.89
N LEU A 6 -12.71 0.49 -9.52
CA LEU A 6 -11.35 0.02 -9.82
C LEU A 6 -10.55 -0.19 -8.53
N ALA A 7 -10.61 0.77 -7.59
CA ALA A 7 -9.95 0.68 -6.29
C ALA A 7 -10.40 -0.55 -5.50
N LEU A 8 -11.71 -0.77 -5.41
CA LEU A 8 -12.31 -1.93 -4.74
C LEU A 8 -11.86 -3.25 -5.38
N LEU A 9 -11.79 -3.30 -6.70
CA LEU A 9 -11.36 -4.49 -7.43
C LEU A 9 -9.89 -4.80 -7.15
N ILE A 10 -9.01 -3.80 -7.25
CA ILE A 10 -7.56 -3.96 -6.98
C ILE A 10 -7.34 -4.37 -5.52
N PHE A 11 -8.03 -3.72 -4.59
CA PHE A 11 -7.93 -4.04 -3.16
C PHE A 11 -8.40 -5.46 -2.87
N GLY A 12 -9.59 -5.84 -3.35
CA GLY A 12 -10.17 -7.16 -3.14
C GLY A 12 -9.34 -8.28 -3.75
N ALA A 13 -8.85 -8.10 -4.98
CA ALA A 13 -7.99 -9.08 -5.64
C ALA A 13 -6.69 -9.30 -4.87
N CYS A 14 -6.00 -8.22 -4.46
CA CYS A 14 -4.77 -8.35 -3.68
C CYS A 14 -5.01 -8.97 -2.30
N TYR A 15 -6.12 -8.64 -1.63
CA TYR A 15 -6.48 -9.24 -0.35
C TYR A 15 -6.70 -10.75 -0.47
N LEU A 16 -7.42 -11.20 -1.52
CA LEU A 16 -7.61 -12.63 -1.80
C LEU A 16 -6.28 -13.33 -2.09
N VAL A 17 -5.35 -12.68 -2.78
CA VAL A 17 -4.02 -13.25 -2.99
C VAL A 17 -3.24 -13.38 -1.68
N ILE A 18 -3.27 -12.35 -0.81
CA ILE A 18 -2.55 -12.36 0.47
C ILE A 18 -3.07 -13.46 1.40
N ILE A 19 -4.40 -13.60 1.53
CA ILE A 19 -5.00 -14.61 2.41
C ILE A 19 -4.76 -16.05 1.93
N THR A 20 -4.45 -16.26 0.65
CA THR A 20 -4.09 -17.60 0.15
C THR A 20 -2.69 -18.04 0.59
N GLU A 21 -1.88 -17.13 1.16
CA GLU A 21 -0.50 -17.36 1.62
C GLU A 21 0.45 -17.96 0.57
N ARG A 22 0.05 -18.00 -0.70
CA ARG A 22 0.84 -18.55 -1.81
C ARG A 22 1.98 -17.62 -2.25
N ILE A 23 1.85 -16.32 -1.98
CA ILE A 23 2.78 -15.28 -2.42
C ILE A 23 3.12 -14.41 -1.21
N HIS A 24 4.38 -13.94 -1.11
CA HIS A 24 4.81 -13.04 -0.05
C HIS A 24 3.93 -11.79 0.02
N LYS A 25 3.28 -11.59 1.17
CA LYS A 25 2.40 -10.45 1.46
C LYS A 25 3.02 -9.09 1.07
N THR A 26 4.32 -8.91 1.29
CA THR A 26 5.04 -7.66 0.98
C THR A 26 5.08 -7.37 -0.52
N ILE A 27 5.36 -8.40 -1.34
CA ILE A 27 5.42 -8.25 -2.80
C ILE A 27 4.04 -7.89 -3.34
N VAL A 28 2.99 -8.55 -2.84
CA VAL A 28 1.60 -8.28 -3.24
C VAL A 28 1.18 -6.86 -2.81
N ALA A 29 1.53 -6.44 -1.59
CA ALA A 29 1.23 -5.10 -1.10
C ALA A 29 1.93 -4.01 -1.93
N LEU A 30 3.20 -4.22 -2.31
CA LEU A 30 3.95 -3.29 -3.15
C LEU A 30 3.37 -3.22 -4.57
N PHE A 31 3.02 -4.38 -5.15
CA PHE A 31 2.39 -4.46 -6.46
C PHE A 31 1.02 -3.76 -6.48
N ARG A 32 0.22 -3.94 -5.43
CA ARG A 32 -1.06 -3.24 -5.25
C ARG A 32 -0.86 -1.72 -5.27
N ALA A 33 0.12 -1.21 -4.51
CA ALA A 33 0.42 0.21 -4.46
C ALA A 33 0.86 0.74 -5.85
N ALA A 34 1.72 -0.01 -6.55
CA ALA A 34 2.14 0.33 -7.91
C ALA A 34 0.97 0.37 -8.91
N MET A 35 0.03 -0.60 -8.83
CA MET A 35 -1.18 -0.60 -9.65
C MET A 35 -2.08 0.61 -9.38
N MET A 36 -2.29 0.96 -8.10
CA MET A 36 -3.14 2.12 -7.73
C MET A 36 -2.63 3.43 -8.33
N ILE A 37 -1.31 3.62 -8.35
CA ILE A 37 -0.67 4.79 -8.96
C ILE A 37 -0.67 4.68 -10.49
N GLY A 38 -0.29 3.51 -11.03
CA GLY A 38 -0.21 3.29 -12.48
C GLY A 38 -1.55 3.42 -13.21
N PHE A 39 -2.66 3.06 -12.57
CA PHE A 39 -4.01 3.25 -13.10
C PHE A 39 -4.61 4.64 -12.77
N GLY A 40 -3.88 5.50 -12.06
CA GLY A 40 -4.34 6.85 -11.70
C GLY A 40 -5.49 6.88 -10.69
N VAL A 41 -5.69 5.80 -9.93
CA VAL A 41 -6.67 5.77 -8.81
C VAL A 41 -6.22 6.71 -7.70
N LEU A 42 -4.91 6.76 -7.46
CA LEU A 42 -4.25 7.68 -6.54
C LEU A 42 -3.10 8.36 -7.30
N SER A 43 -2.99 9.69 -7.19
CA SER A 43 -1.86 10.42 -7.76
C SER A 43 -0.59 10.17 -6.95
N GLN A 44 0.56 10.16 -7.62
CA GLN A 44 1.86 9.99 -6.95
C GLN A 44 2.11 11.09 -5.90
N ASP A 45 1.73 12.33 -6.20
CA ASP A 45 1.86 13.46 -5.28
C ASP A 45 1.01 13.26 -4.02
N ALA A 46 -0.24 12.83 -4.22
CA ALA A 46 -1.16 12.46 -3.15
C ALA A 46 -0.65 11.30 -2.30
N ALA A 47 0.02 10.31 -2.92
CA ALA A 47 0.50 9.11 -2.26
C ALA A 47 1.77 9.32 -1.41
N PHE A 48 2.69 10.20 -1.84
CA PHE A 48 4.01 10.31 -1.21
C PHE A 48 4.28 11.66 -0.53
N TYR A 49 3.63 12.74 -0.98
CA TYR A 49 3.98 14.11 -0.57
C TYR A 49 2.83 14.87 0.09
N SER A 50 1.60 14.42 -0.11
CA SER A 50 0.45 15.09 0.49
C SER A 50 0.41 14.90 2.01
N HIS A 51 0.18 15.99 2.73
CA HIS A 51 0.22 15.99 4.20
C HIS A 51 -0.95 15.22 4.83
N GLU A 52 -2.05 15.05 4.10
CA GLU A 52 -3.28 14.39 4.60
C GLU A 52 -3.40 12.92 4.16
N PHE A 53 -2.91 12.60 2.96
CA PHE A 53 -3.09 11.27 2.34
C PHE A 53 -1.78 10.55 2.01
N GLY A 54 -0.64 11.20 2.21
CA GLY A 54 0.68 10.66 1.93
C GLY A 54 1.12 9.64 2.97
N VAL A 55 2.18 8.90 2.65
CA VAL A 55 2.82 7.98 3.60
C VAL A 55 3.35 8.76 4.81
N ASP A 56 2.93 8.36 6.01
CA ASP A 56 3.46 8.88 7.27
C ASP A 56 4.81 8.23 7.60
N TYR A 57 5.89 8.93 7.27
CA TYR A 57 7.26 8.47 7.55
C TYR A 57 7.62 8.49 9.04
N ASN A 58 6.93 9.27 9.88
CA ASN A 58 7.16 9.24 11.32
C ASN A 58 6.76 7.87 11.88
N VAL A 59 5.62 7.34 11.44
CA VAL A 59 5.14 6.00 11.80
C VAL A 59 6.06 4.92 11.24
N VAL A 60 6.50 5.03 9.98
CA VAL A 60 7.44 4.06 9.39
C VAL A 60 8.75 4.01 10.19
N PHE A 61 9.33 5.17 10.52
CA PHE A 61 10.55 5.24 11.33
C PHE A 61 10.33 4.72 12.75
N LEU A 62 9.20 5.05 13.37
CA LEU A 62 8.82 4.53 14.68
C LEU A 62 8.73 2.99 14.68
N LEU A 63 8.05 2.41 13.69
CA LEU A 63 7.92 0.95 13.58
C LEU A 63 9.26 0.27 13.33
N ILE A 64 10.15 0.86 12.54
CA ILE A 64 11.52 0.34 12.34
C ILE A 64 12.31 0.39 13.66
N GLY A 65 12.27 1.50 14.40
CA GLY A 65 12.98 1.64 15.67
C GLY A 65 12.44 0.76 16.79
N MET A 66 11.17 0.36 16.72
CA MET A 66 10.55 -0.57 17.68
C MET A 66 11.01 -2.02 17.47
N ASP A 67 11.36 -2.40 16.23
CA ASP A 67 11.87 -3.74 15.90
C ASP A 67 13.36 -3.90 16.27
N ASP A 68 14.11 -2.79 16.32
CA ASP A 68 15.55 -2.72 16.63
C ASP A 68 15.87 -2.78 18.15
N GLY A 69 14.85 -2.83 19.01
CA GLY A 69 14.99 -2.71 20.47
C GLY A 69 15.44 -3.95 21.24
N ASP A 70 15.92 -5.02 20.59
CA ASP A 70 16.40 -6.27 21.23
C ASP A 70 17.90 -6.55 21.00
N HIS A 71 18.74 -5.51 20.99
CA HIS A 71 20.19 -5.63 21.20
C HIS A 71 20.67 -4.78 22.37
#